data_AF-A0A1S3EF57-F1
#
_entry.id   AF-A0A1S3EF57-F1
#
_cell.length_a   1.000
_cell.length_b   1.000
_cell.length_c   1.000
_cell.angle_alpha   90.00
_cell.angle_beta   90.00
_cell.angle_gamma   90.00
#
_symmetry.space_group_name_H-M   'P 1'
#
loop_
_entity.id
_entity.type
_entity.pdbx_description
1 polymer ?
#
loop_
_entity_poly.entity_id
_entity_poly.type
_entity_poly.pdbx_seq_one_letter_code
_entity_poly.pdbx_strand_id
1 'polypeptide(L)'
;MSLWSEHIGSVEECFVEAESVECVRRIRSLSEYNWRQYVADEVTEMKSHLLKYPLEVDSKGNVKPLFGCETFPDVGGNIKGTFTVLQENLTV
;
A
#
# COMPACT_ATOMS: atom_id res chain seq x y z
N MET A 1 9.67 15.91 -8.63
CA MET A 1 9.75 14.47 -8.93
C MET A 1 10.77 13.67 -8.11
N SER A 2 11.61 14.28 -7.25
CA SER A 2 12.64 13.52 -6.49
C SER A 2 12.07 12.40 -5.61
N LEU A 3 11.08 12.70 -4.77
CA LEU A 3 10.45 11.71 -3.87
C LEU A 3 9.78 10.57 -4.64
N TRP A 4 9.11 10.91 -5.74
CA TRP A 4 8.45 9.93 -6.59
C TRP A 4 9.47 9.01 -7.25
N SER A 5 10.57 9.55 -7.77
CA SER A 5 11.66 8.73 -8.33
C SER A 5 12.26 7.78 -7.30
N GLU A 6 12.42 8.22 -6.06
CA GLU A 6 12.95 7.38 -4.96
C GLU A 6 11.98 6.25 -4.59
N HIS A 7 10.69 6.56 -4.42
CA HIS A 7 9.71 5.57 -3.99
C HIS A 7 9.21 4.66 -5.11
N ILE A 8 9.20 5.13 -6.36
CA ILE A 8 8.65 4.39 -7.51
C ILE A 8 9.76 3.70 -8.29
N GLY A 9 10.99 4.21 -8.26
CA GLY A 9 12.13 3.67 -9.00
C GLY A 9 12.15 4.06 -10.49
N SER A 10 11.21 4.91 -10.92
CA SER A 10 11.14 5.44 -12.28
C SER A 10 10.51 6.82 -12.32
N VAL A 11 10.69 7.52 -13.44
CA VAL A 11 9.95 8.74 -13.77
C VAL A 11 9.29 8.51 -15.13
N GLU A 12 7.97 8.59 -15.15
CA GLU A 12 7.14 8.45 -16.35
C GLU A 12 6.41 9.78 -16.62
N GLU A 13 6.07 10.04 -17.88
CA GLU A 13 5.45 11.30 -18.30
C GLU A 13 4.12 11.57 -17.57
N CYS A 14 3.30 10.54 -17.39
CA CYS A 14 2.02 10.69 -16.67
C CYS A 14 2.19 11.16 -15.23
N PHE A 15 3.37 11.02 -14.60
CA PHE A 15 3.60 11.47 -13.24
C PHE A 15 3.70 13.00 -13.09
N VAL A 16 3.80 13.73 -14.20
CA VAL A 16 3.79 15.20 -14.20
C VAL A 16 2.41 15.74 -13.80
N GLU A 17 1.34 15.04 -14.20
CA GLU A 17 -0.06 15.37 -13.88
C GLU A 17 -0.60 14.36 -12.86
N ALA A 18 -0.27 14.55 -11.59
CA ALA A 18 -0.56 13.61 -10.50
C ALA A 18 -2.07 13.38 -10.27
N GLU A 19 -2.90 14.35 -10.63
CA GLU A 19 -4.35 14.29 -10.56
C GLU A 19 -4.99 13.48 -11.70
N SER A 20 -4.22 13.20 -12.77
CA SER A 20 -4.73 12.48 -13.93
C SER A 20 -5.11 11.05 -13.54
N VAL A 21 -6.21 10.57 -14.11
CA VAL A 21 -6.67 9.19 -13.89
C VAL A 21 -5.61 8.18 -14.36
N GLU A 22 -4.85 8.53 -15.39
CA GLU A 22 -3.73 7.74 -15.88
C GLU A 22 -2.63 7.59 -14.82
N CYS A 23 -2.17 8.70 -14.25
CA CYS A 23 -1.15 8.70 -13.21
C CYS A 23 -1.58 7.86 -12.00
N VAL A 24 -2.79 8.10 -11.48
CA VAL A 24 -3.30 7.39 -10.30
C VAL A 24 -3.40 5.88 -10.57
N ARG A 25 -3.86 5.47 -11.75
CA ARG A 25 -3.91 4.05 -12.14
C ARG A 25 -2.52 3.46 -12.27
N ARG A 26 -1.57 4.19 -12.86
CA ARG A 26 -0.18 3.74 -13.02
C ARG A 26 0.49 3.52 -11.66
N ILE A 27 0.40 4.51 -10.77
CA ILE A 27 0.93 4.44 -9.41
C ILE A 27 0.34 3.27 -8.62
N ARG A 28 -0.98 3.07 -8.70
CA ARG A 28 -1.64 1.92 -8.09
C ARG A 28 -1.12 0.60 -8.63
N SER A 29 -0.93 0.47 -9.94
CA SER A 29 -0.44 -0.78 -10.55
C SER A 29 0.99 -1.13 -10.08
N LEU A 30 1.84 -0.12 -9.96
CA LEU A 30 3.22 -0.28 -9.47
C LEU A 30 3.22 -0.67 -8.00
N SER A 31 2.38 -0.03 -7.17
CA SER A 31 2.31 -0.33 -5.75
C SER A 31 1.71 -1.72 -5.45
N GLU A 32 0.81 -2.21 -6.30
CA GLU A 32 0.30 -3.60 -6.28
C GLU A 32 1.37 -4.63 -6.71
N TYR A 33 2.20 -4.29 -7.69
CA TYR A 33 3.35 -5.12 -8.06
C TYR A 33 4.36 -5.21 -6.91
N ASN A 34 4.75 -4.07 -6.34
CA ASN A 34 5.71 -4.01 -5.25
C ASN A 34 5.20 -4.73 -4.00
N TRP A 35 3.91 -4.63 -3.67
CA TRP A 35 3.31 -5.40 -2.56
C TRP A 35 3.49 -6.90 -2.76
N ARG A 36 3.24 -7.42 -3.97
CA ARG A 36 3.43 -8.86 -4.26
C ARG A 36 4.88 -9.31 -4.11
N GLN A 37 5.84 -8.47 -4.49
CA GLN A 37 7.27 -8.76 -4.29
C GLN A 37 7.63 -8.71 -2.79
N TYR A 38 7.11 -7.73 -2.06
CA TYR A 38 7.37 -7.54 -0.63
C TYR A 38 6.91 -8.71 0.22
N VAL A 39 5.76 -9.32 -0.12
CA VAL A 39 5.19 -10.47 0.62
C VAL A 39 5.52 -11.83 0.01
N ALA A 40 6.39 -11.88 -1.00
CA ALA A 40 6.77 -13.15 -1.63
C ALA A 40 7.64 -13.99 -0.67
N ASP A 41 7.50 -15.31 -0.73
CA ASP A 41 8.31 -16.24 0.05
C ASP A 41 9.81 -16.12 -0.27
N GLU A 42 10.13 -15.81 -1.53
CA GLU A 42 11.50 -15.57 -1.98
C GLU A 42 11.87 -14.10 -1.86
N VAL A 43 12.88 -13.81 -1.03
CA VAL A 43 13.40 -12.46 -0.86
C VAL A 43 14.23 -12.07 -2.08
N THR A 44 13.81 -10.99 -2.74
CA THR A 44 14.51 -10.40 -3.89
C THR A 44 14.75 -8.92 -3.66
N GLU A 45 15.77 -8.35 -4.30
CA GLU A 45 16.05 -6.92 -4.21
C GLU A 45 14.89 -6.11 -4.81
N MET A 46 14.30 -5.23 -4.00
CA MET A 46 13.27 -4.30 -4.46
C MET A 46 13.93 -3.03 -5.00
N LYS A 47 13.45 -2.55 -6.16
CA LYS A 47 13.94 -1.32 -6.79
C LYS A 47 13.01 -0.12 -6.56
N SER A 48 11.93 -0.35 -5.83
CA SER A 48 10.80 0.56 -5.63
C SER A 48 10.21 0.26 -4.26
N HIS A 49 9.83 1.30 -3.52
CA HIS A 49 9.44 1.22 -2.11
C HIS A 49 7.98 1.62 -1.86
N LEU A 50 7.28 2.11 -2.88
CA LEU A 50 5.86 2.43 -2.76
C LEU A 50 5.04 1.13 -2.77
N LEU A 51 4.37 0.83 -1.65
CA LEU A 51 3.51 -0.34 -1.51
C LEU A 51 2.04 0.07 -1.47
N LYS A 52 1.17 -0.74 -2.09
CA LYS A 52 -0.26 -0.63 -1.82
C LYS A 52 -0.49 -1.01 -0.36
N TYR A 53 -1.14 -0.14 0.40
CA TYR A 53 -1.59 -0.52 1.73
C TYR A 53 -2.58 -1.70 1.61
N PRO A 54 -2.40 -2.81 2.36
CA PRO A 54 -3.05 -4.10 2.12
C PRO A 54 -4.53 -4.15 2.55
N LEU A 55 -5.30 -3.17 2.11
CA LEU A 55 -6.73 -3.05 2.28
C LEU A 55 -7.42 -2.99 0.92
N GLU A 56 -8.70 -3.35 0.93
CA GLU A 56 -9.62 -3.11 -0.15
C GLU A 56 -10.88 -2.42 0.37
N VAL A 57 -11.46 -1.58 -0.50
CA VAL A 57 -12.67 -0.82 -0.23
C VAL A 57 -13.75 -1.36 -1.15
N ASP A 58 -14.86 -1.82 -0.60
CA ASP A 58 -15.99 -2.30 -1.39
C ASP A 58 -16.83 -1.15 -1.97
N SER A 59 -17.85 -1.48 -2.78
CA SER A 59 -18.74 -0.49 -3.41
C SER A 59 -19.58 0.32 -2.42
N LYS A 60 -19.65 -0.10 -1.15
CA LYS A 60 -20.35 0.59 -0.06
C LYS A 60 -19.39 1.41 0.82
N GLY A 61 -18.09 1.39 0.52
CA GLY A 61 -17.06 2.09 1.31
C GLY A 61 -16.56 1.29 2.51
N ASN A 62 -16.94 0.02 2.68
CA ASN A 62 -16.42 -0.79 3.78
C ASN A 62 -14.98 -1.18 3.51
N VAL A 63 -14.14 -1.03 4.54
CA VAL A 63 -12.73 -1.41 4.51
C VAL A 63 -12.58 -2.85 5.00
N LYS A 64 -11.97 -3.70 4.17
CA LYS A 64 -11.61 -5.08 4.51
C LYS A 64 -10.15 -5.36 4.14
N PRO A 65 -9.49 -6.34 4.78
CA PRO A 65 -8.13 -6.70 4.41
C PRO A 65 -8.11 -7.21 2.96
N LEU A 66 -7.01 -6.98 2.25
CA LEU A 66 -6.78 -7.64 0.98
C LEU A 66 -6.78 -9.16 1.21
N PHE A 67 -7.28 -9.94 0.26
CA PHE A 67 -7.33 -11.40 0.38
C PHE A 67 -5.95 -11.98 0.77
N GLY A 68 -5.91 -12.79 1.83
CA GLY A 68 -4.69 -13.38 2.38
C GLY A 68 -3.81 -12.43 3.21
N CYS A 69 -4.23 -11.17 3.41
CA CYS A 69 -3.47 -10.15 4.13
C CYS A 69 -4.20 -9.72 5.42
N GLU A 70 -4.55 -10.67 6.29
CA GLU A 70 -5.24 -10.35 7.57
C GLU A 70 -4.31 -9.68 8.57
N THR A 71 -3.03 -10.05 8.53
CA THR A 71 -1.98 -9.55 9.42
C THR A 71 -0.79 -9.00 8.64
N PHE A 72 -0.05 -8.07 9.26
CA PHE A 72 1.23 -7.64 8.70
C PHE A 72 2.18 -8.84 8.55
N PRO A 73 2.94 -8.91 7.44
CA PRO A 73 3.99 -9.91 7.27
C PRO A 73 4.92 -9.95 8.49
N ASP A 74 5.36 -11.14 8.85
CA ASP A 74 6.33 -11.44 9.93
C ASP A 74 5.91 -11.12 11.38
N VAL A 75 5.07 -10.09 11.60
CA VAL A 75 4.75 -9.57 12.94
C VAL A 75 3.39 -10.06 13.45
N GLY A 76 2.44 -10.37 12.56
CA GLY A 76 1.14 -10.92 12.96
C GLY A 76 0.12 -9.89 13.49
N GLY A 77 0.42 -8.59 13.45
CA GLY A 77 -0.52 -7.54 13.84
C GLY A 77 -1.67 -7.40 12.84
N ASN A 78 -2.91 -7.26 13.30
CA ASN A 78 -4.08 -7.11 12.42
C ASN A 78 -3.98 -5.82 11.58
N ILE A 79 -4.07 -5.93 10.25
CA ILE A 79 -3.93 -4.80 9.33
C ILE A 79 -5.03 -3.74 9.49
N LYS A 80 -6.24 -4.14 9.91
CA LYS A 80 -7.33 -3.20 10.20
C LYS A 80 -7.22 -2.57 11.59
N GLY A 81 -6.22 -2.97 12.37
CA GLY A 81 -6.16 -2.70 13.79
C GLY A 81 -7.20 -3.51 14.57
N THR A 82 -7.30 -3.21 15.86
CA THR A 82 -8.28 -3.83 16.76
C THR A 82 -8.77 -2.75 17.69
N PHE A 83 -10.08 -2.74 17.94
CA PHE A 83 -10.63 -1.84 18.94
C PHE A 83 -10.34 -2.41 20.33
N THR A 84 -9.43 -1.77 21.05
CA THR A 84 -9.13 -2.09 22.44
C THR A 84 -9.92 -1.19 23.38
N VAL A 85 -10.19 -1.63 24.62
CA VAL A 85 -10.93 -0.87 25.65
C VAL A 85 -10.14 0.35 26.19
N LEU A 86 -9.12 0.82 25.46
CA LEU A 86 -8.35 2.00 25.82
C LEU A 86 -9.18 3.25 25.58
N GLN A 87 -9.00 4.26 26.44
CA GLN A 87 -9.67 5.55 26.24
C GLN A 87 -9.13 6.20 24.97
N GLU A 88 -10.06 6.71 24.14
CA GLU A 88 -9.73 7.30 22.84
C GLU A 88 -8.72 8.45 22.95
N ASN A 89 -8.74 9.23 24.05
CA ASN A 89 -7.80 10.33 24.29
C ASN A 89 -6.34 9.91 24.52
N LEU A 90 -6.05 8.60 24.57
CA LEU A 90 -4.69 8.07 24.69
C LEU A 90 -4.13 7.59 23.35
N THR A 91 -4.95 7.55 22.29
CA THR A 91 -4.60 6.98 20.98
C THR A 91 -4.92 7.87 19.79
N VAL A 92 -5.38 9.11 20.03
CA VAL A 92 -5.70 10.13 19.02
C VAL A 92 -4.67 11.25 19.03
#